data_AF-A0A559KSA0-F1
#
_entry.id   AF-A0A559KSA0-F1
#
_cell.length_a   1.000
_cell.length_b   1.000
_cell.length_c   1.000
_cell.angle_alpha   90.00
_cell.angle_beta   90.00
_cell.angle_gamma   90.00
#
_symmetry.space_group_name_H-M   'P 1'
#
loop_
_entity.id
_entity.type
_entity.pdbx_description
1 polymer ?
#
loop_
_entity_poly.entity_id
_entity_poly.type
_entity_poly.pdbx_seq_one_letter_code
_entity_poly.pdbx_strand_id
1 'polypeptide(L)'
;MRLRDKNTISALKGILKRFNIENIDTDAYLDAIVSHAGALPRIAIAIPGGGYRAMMNGAGSIAVFDNRTTNSNNVGHLGGILLAATYLSGLSGGSWVVGNLFMQNFTSVESILSTSGGFLSTLWQFDDSTIEGLLELDF
;
A
#
# COMPACT_ATOMS: atom_id res chain seq x y z
N MET A 1 3.32 10.20 15.73
CA MET A 1 3.55 10.58 14.31
C MET A 1 5.00 10.87 13.95
N ARG A 2 5.80 11.57 14.78
CA ARG A 2 7.21 11.92 14.47
C ARG A 2 8.08 10.79 13.90
N LEU A 3 7.88 9.53 14.33
CA LEU A 3 8.61 8.38 13.78
C LEU A 3 8.27 8.12 12.30
N ARG A 4 7.01 8.31 11.90
CA ARG A 4 6.53 8.12 10.52
C ARG A 4 6.96 9.26 9.59
N ASP A 5 7.22 10.44 10.14
CA ASP A 5 7.56 11.65 9.37
C ASP A 5 8.80 11.45 8.50
N LYS A 6 9.83 10.76 8.99
CA LYS A 6 11.04 10.45 8.21
C LYS A 6 10.74 9.66 6.94
N ASN A 7 9.91 8.63 7.06
CA ASN A 7 9.48 7.81 5.92
C ASN A 7 8.57 8.61 4.98
N THR A 8 7.70 9.44 5.55
CA THR A 8 6.76 10.27 4.78
C THR A 8 7.50 11.29 3.91
N ILE A 9 8.49 12.00 4.47
CA ILE A 9 9.30 12.98 3.73
C ILE A 9 10.03 12.30 2.59
N SER A 10 10.74 11.20 2.89
CA SER A 10 11.53 10.49 1.89
C SER A 10 10.66 10.01 0.72
N ALA A 11 9.50 9.41 1.03
CA ALA A 11 8.56 8.96 0.02
C ALA A 11 7.96 10.12 -0.80
N LEU A 12 7.55 11.22 -0.15
CA LEU A 12 7.01 12.40 -0.83
C LEU A 12 8.03 13.05 -1.77
N LYS A 13 9.28 13.21 -1.35
CA LYS A 13 10.36 13.71 -2.21
C LYS A 13 10.52 12.82 -3.45
N GLY A 14 10.56 11.51 -3.24
CA GLY A 14 10.62 10.53 -4.33
C GLY A 14 9.46 10.65 -5.32
N ILE A 15 8.23 10.79 -4.84
CA ILE A 15 7.03 10.92 -5.70
C ILE A 15 7.05 12.24 -6.47
N LEU A 16 7.19 13.36 -5.77
CA LEU A 16 7.08 14.68 -6.39
C LEU A 16 8.19 14.92 -7.42
N LYS A 17 9.41 14.44 -7.13
CA LYS A 17 10.52 14.51 -8.09
C LYS A 17 10.22 13.76 -9.39
N ARG A 18 9.53 12.61 -9.31
CA ARG A 18 9.12 11.84 -10.49
C ARG A 18 7.96 12.47 -11.27
N PHE A 19 7.15 13.31 -10.65
CA PHE A 19 6.12 14.07 -11.36
C PHE A 19 6.70 15.17 -12.24
N ASN A 20 7.98 15.54 -12.04
CA ASN A 20 8.70 16.49 -12.87
C ASN A 20 7.89 17.77 -13.13
N ILE A 21 7.33 18.34 -12.05
CA ILE A 21 6.47 19.53 -12.13
C ILE A 21 7.33 20.72 -12.55
N GLU A 22 7.00 21.33 -13.69
CA GLU A 22 7.76 22.45 -14.22
C GLU A 22 7.78 23.64 -13.26
N ASN A 23 8.94 24.31 -13.19
CA ASN A 23 9.16 25.53 -12.41
C ASN A 23 8.98 25.39 -10.88
N ILE A 24 9.02 24.16 -10.35
CA ILE A 24 8.94 23.91 -8.91
C ILE A 24 10.10 23.01 -8.46
N ASP A 25 10.91 23.50 -7.51
CA ASP A 25 11.82 22.65 -6.75
C ASP A 25 11.05 21.95 -5.62
N THR A 26 10.67 20.71 -5.87
CA THR A 26 9.85 19.92 -4.95
C THR A 26 10.59 19.55 -3.67
N ASP A 27 11.92 19.42 -3.72
CA ASP A 27 12.72 19.10 -2.54
C ASP A 27 12.79 20.31 -1.61
N ALA A 28 13.08 21.50 -2.16
CA ALA A 28 13.07 22.75 -1.41
C ALA A 28 11.69 23.09 -0.84
N TYR A 29 10.62 22.83 -1.61
CA TYR A 29 9.24 23.02 -1.16
C TYR A 29 8.90 22.16 0.07
N LEU A 30 9.25 20.86 0.04
CA LEU A 30 9.01 19.97 1.17
C LEU A 30 9.87 20.33 2.39
N ASP A 31 11.12 20.73 2.19
CA ASP A 31 12.02 21.17 3.27
C ASP A 31 11.50 22.47 3.93
N ALA A 32 10.91 23.38 3.15
CA ALA A 32 10.26 24.57 3.66
C ALA A 32 9.05 24.22 4.55
N ILE A 33 8.20 23.26 4.15
CA ILE A 33 7.06 22.80 4.96
C ILE A 33 7.54 22.23 6.30
N VAL A 34 8.57 21.38 6.26
CA VAL A 34 9.12 20.74 7.47
C VAL A 34 9.68 21.78 8.44
N SER A 35 10.41 22.77 7.92
CA SER A 35 11.06 23.81 8.73
C SER A 35 10.08 24.85 9.31
N HIS A 36 9.02 25.22 8.58
CA HIS A 36 8.14 26.33 8.98
C HIS A 36 6.82 25.89 9.63
N ALA A 37 6.16 24.86 9.10
CA ALA A 37 4.82 24.46 9.56
C ALA A 37 4.87 23.38 10.65
N GLY A 38 6.02 22.70 10.82
CA GLY A 38 6.23 21.63 11.80
C GLY A 38 5.38 20.37 11.58
N ALA A 39 4.48 20.35 10.59
CA ALA A 39 3.58 19.26 10.29
C ALA A 39 3.59 18.93 8.79
N LEU A 40 3.92 17.68 8.48
CA LEU A 40 3.84 17.13 7.13
C LEU A 40 2.40 16.89 6.69
N PRO A 41 2.15 16.87 5.36
CA PRO A 41 0.90 16.36 4.81
C PRO A 41 0.59 14.96 5.36
N ARG A 42 -0.64 14.78 5.87
CA ARG A 42 -1.11 13.49 6.41
C ARG A 42 -1.99 12.83 5.37
N ILE A 43 -1.45 11.78 4.74
CA ILE A 43 -2.15 11.01 3.72
C ILE A 43 -2.84 9.81 4.38
N ALA A 44 -4.09 9.58 4.03
CA ALA A 44 -4.86 8.42 4.45
C ALA A 44 -5.32 7.63 3.23
N ILE A 45 -5.17 6.31 3.28
CA ILE A 45 -5.71 5.38 2.30
C ILE A 45 -6.84 4.61 2.98
N ALA A 46 -8.02 4.60 2.38
CA ALA A 46 -9.20 3.92 2.91
C ALA A 46 -9.75 2.92 1.89
N ILE A 47 -9.81 1.64 2.26
CA ILE A 47 -10.35 0.57 1.42
C ILE A 47 -11.77 0.21 1.91
N PRO A 48 -12.80 0.32 1.06
CA PRO A 48 -14.18 0.08 1.46
C PRO A 48 -14.49 -1.41 1.69
N GLY A 49 -15.70 -1.69 2.17
CA GLY A 49 -16.24 -3.05 2.24
C GLY A 49 -16.75 -3.58 0.90
N GLY A 50 -17.02 -4.88 0.85
CA GLY A 50 -17.51 -5.57 -0.35
C GLY A 50 -16.88 -6.94 -0.60
N GLY A 51 -16.56 -7.68 0.47
CA GLY A 51 -15.96 -9.01 0.40
C GLY A 51 -14.69 -9.07 -0.45
N TYR A 52 -14.50 -10.19 -1.16
CA TYR A 52 -13.34 -10.42 -2.01
C TYR A 52 -13.14 -9.36 -3.09
N ARG A 53 -14.22 -8.79 -3.65
CA ARG A 53 -14.11 -7.72 -4.65
C ARG A 53 -13.38 -6.51 -4.08
N ALA A 54 -13.79 -6.05 -2.90
CA ALA A 54 -13.16 -4.89 -2.27
C ALA A 54 -11.72 -5.19 -1.84
N MET A 55 -11.48 -6.41 -1.35
CA MET A 55 -10.13 -6.89 -1.02
C MET A 55 -9.20 -6.86 -2.24
N MET A 56 -9.60 -7.45 -3.37
CA MET A 56 -8.78 -7.53 -4.59
C MET A 56 -8.54 -6.17 -5.23
N ASN A 57 -9.57 -5.32 -5.33
CA ASN A 57 -9.41 -3.96 -5.84
C ASN A 57 -8.51 -3.11 -4.91
N GLY A 58 -8.68 -3.27 -3.60
CA GLY A 58 -7.82 -2.63 -2.61
C GLY A 58 -6.38 -3.11 -2.70
N ALA A 59 -6.16 -4.41 -2.87
CA ALA A 59 -4.83 -5.00 -3.06
C ALA A 59 -4.13 -4.45 -4.31
N GLY A 60 -4.83 -4.40 -5.46
CA GLY A 60 -4.27 -3.81 -6.68
C GLY A 60 -3.91 -2.33 -6.51
N SER A 61 -4.79 -1.55 -5.86
CA SER A 61 -4.52 -0.13 -5.56
C SER A 61 -3.29 0.02 -4.65
N ILE A 62 -3.20 -0.82 -3.60
CA ILE A 62 -2.06 -0.82 -2.68
C ILE A 62 -0.78 -1.21 -3.42
N ALA A 63 -0.81 -2.21 -4.30
CA ALA A 63 0.35 -2.62 -5.11
C ALA A 63 0.90 -1.46 -5.96
N VAL A 64 0.01 -0.69 -6.60
CA VAL A 64 0.40 0.49 -7.39
C VAL A 64 1.03 1.57 -6.50
N PHE A 65 0.54 1.74 -5.27
CA PHE A 65 1.06 2.72 -4.32
C PHE A 65 2.31 2.26 -3.56
N ASP A 66 2.64 0.97 -3.61
CA ASP A 66 3.77 0.39 -2.89
C ASP A 66 5.04 0.50 -3.73
N ASN A 67 6.08 1.15 -3.18
CA ASN A 67 7.35 1.28 -3.90
C ASN A 67 8.14 -0.03 -3.98
N ARG A 68 7.70 -1.07 -3.26
CA ARG A 68 8.26 -2.42 -3.26
C ARG A 68 7.75 -3.27 -4.41
N THR A 69 6.67 -2.85 -5.07
CA THR A 69 6.15 -3.51 -6.27
C THR A 69 7.04 -3.20 -7.47
N THR A 70 7.35 -4.23 -8.24
CA THR A 70 8.23 -4.14 -9.42
C THR A 70 7.68 -3.10 -10.39
N ASN A 71 8.56 -2.22 -10.87
CA ASN A 71 8.23 -1.13 -11.80
C ASN A 71 7.23 -0.07 -11.27
N SER A 72 6.86 -0.05 -9.99
CA SER A 72 5.91 0.96 -9.47
C SER A 72 6.48 2.38 -9.34
N ASN A 73 7.80 2.54 -9.46
CA ASN A 73 8.49 3.82 -9.33
C ASN A 73 8.93 4.44 -10.67
N ASN A 74 8.45 3.92 -11.81
CA ASN A 74 8.74 4.54 -13.11
C ASN A 74 8.11 5.94 -13.23
N VAL A 75 8.55 6.71 -14.22
CA VAL A 75 7.98 8.03 -14.51
C VAL A 75 6.48 7.90 -14.78
N GLY A 76 5.67 8.74 -14.12
CA GLY A 76 4.20 8.68 -14.20
C GLY A 76 3.54 7.63 -13.29
N HIS A 77 4.30 6.79 -12.57
CA HIS A 77 3.74 5.80 -11.65
C HIS A 77 3.66 6.32 -10.21
N LEU A 78 2.78 5.68 -9.41
CA LEU A 78 2.35 6.14 -8.09
C LEU A 78 3.04 5.42 -6.91
N GLY A 79 4.10 4.66 -7.17
CA GLY A 79 4.84 3.94 -6.14
C GLY A 79 5.37 4.87 -5.05
N GLY A 80 5.23 4.45 -3.79
CA GLY A 80 5.62 5.25 -2.63
C GLY A 80 4.49 6.02 -1.97
N ILE A 81 3.30 6.14 -2.58
CA ILE A 81 2.13 6.74 -1.89
C ILE A 81 1.83 5.97 -0.60
N LEU A 82 1.95 4.64 -0.60
CA LEU A 82 1.77 3.82 0.61
C LEU A 82 2.84 4.14 1.68
N LEU A 83 4.06 4.44 1.26
CA LEU A 83 5.15 4.82 2.16
C LEU A 83 5.01 6.27 2.66
N ALA A 84 4.31 7.12 1.91
CA ALA A 84 3.93 8.46 2.33
C ALA A 84 2.66 8.46 3.23
N ALA A 85 1.85 7.40 3.18
CA ALA A 85 0.63 7.32 3.98
C ALA A 85 0.93 7.30 5.49
N THR A 86 0.15 8.10 6.22
CA THR A 86 0.10 8.10 7.69
C THR A 86 -0.93 7.09 8.21
N TYR A 87 -2.02 6.90 7.47
CA TYR A 87 -3.10 5.98 7.82
C TYR A 87 -3.42 5.05 6.66
N LEU A 88 -3.65 3.78 6.99
CA LEU A 88 -4.25 2.79 6.11
C LEU A 88 -5.41 2.16 6.87
N SER A 89 -6.62 2.29 6.36
CA SER A 89 -7.84 1.73 6.96
C SER A 89 -8.59 0.84 5.97
N GLY A 90 -9.31 -0.12 6.51
CA GLY A 90 -10.14 -1.03 5.73
C GLY A 90 -11.40 -1.41 6.50
N LEU A 91 -12.53 -1.51 5.80
CA LEU A 91 -13.82 -1.98 6.34
C LEU A 91 -14.21 -3.31 5.67
N SER A 92 -14.71 -4.29 6.42
CA SER A 92 -15.22 -5.57 5.88
C SER A 92 -14.18 -6.24 4.96
N GLY A 93 -14.48 -6.47 3.68
CA GLY A 93 -13.51 -6.99 2.70
C GLY A 93 -12.22 -6.16 2.59
N GLY A 94 -12.30 -4.83 2.74
CA GLY A 94 -11.13 -3.97 2.83
C GLY A 94 -10.30 -4.22 4.10
N SER A 95 -10.93 -4.63 5.21
CA SER A 95 -10.20 -5.01 6.43
C SER A 95 -9.38 -6.29 6.21
N TRP A 96 -9.80 -7.19 5.31
CA TRP A 96 -9.05 -8.41 5.01
C TRP A 96 -7.70 -8.08 4.37
N VAL A 97 -7.65 -7.23 3.33
CA VAL A 97 -6.38 -6.85 2.70
C VAL A 97 -5.48 -6.09 3.69
N VAL A 98 -6.03 -5.13 4.44
CA VAL A 98 -5.24 -4.38 5.42
C VAL A 98 -4.69 -5.31 6.49
N GLY A 99 -5.53 -6.18 7.07
CA GLY A 99 -5.12 -7.14 8.09
C GLY A 99 -4.05 -8.11 7.58
N ASN A 100 -4.23 -8.67 6.38
CA ASN A 100 -3.27 -9.58 5.77
C ASN A 100 -1.88 -8.95 5.61
N LEU A 101 -1.79 -7.71 5.12
CA LEU A 101 -0.49 -7.04 5.01
C LEU A 101 0.15 -6.85 6.39
N PHE A 102 -0.59 -6.29 7.35
CA PHE A 102 -0.06 -6.00 8.68
C PHE A 102 0.35 -7.24 9.47
N MET A 103 -0.46 -8.30 9.45
CA MET A 103 -0.17 -9.54 10.20
C MET A 103 1.02 -10.31 9.63
N GLN A 104 1.35 -10.10 8.36
CA GLN A 104 2.47 -10.75 7.68
C GLN A 104 3.69 -9.83 7.61
N ASN A 105 4.07 -9.24 8.74
CA ASN A 105 5.21 -8.32 8.87
C ASN A 105 5.20 -7.18 7.82
N PHE A 106 4.02 -6.62 7.57
CA PHE A 106 3.80 -5.61 6.54
C PHE A 106 4.31 -6.05 5.16
N THR A 107 3.99 -7.28 4.72
CA THR A 107 4.38 -7.78 3.38
C THR A 107 3.85 -6.90 2.24
N SER A 108 4.36 -7.07 1.03
CA SER A 108 3.82 -6.40 -0.17
C SER A 108 2.78 -7.29 -0.86
N VAL A 109 1.86 -6.67 -1.59
CA VAL A 109 0.88 -7.41 -2.41
C VAL A 109 1.58 -8.27 -3.45
N GLU A 110 2.61 -7.73 -4.11
CA GLU A 110 3.41 -8.49 -5.08
C GLU A 110 4.06 -9.72 -4.44
N SER A 111 4.59 -9.60 -3.23
CA SER A 111 5.20 -10.73 -2.50
C SER A 111 4.19 -11.83 -2.17
N ILE A 112 2.94 -11.48 -1.84
CA ILE A 112 1.89 -12.48 -1.61
C ILE A 112 1.61 -13.25 -2.91
N LEU A 113 1.47 -12.53 -4.03
CA LEU A 113 1.14 -13.12 -5.33
C LEU A 113 2.30 -13.91 -5.97
N SER A 114 3.55 -13.53 -5.71
CA SER A 114 4.72 -14.15 -6.33
C SER A 114 5.31 -15.31 -5.52
N THR A 115 4.86 -15.51 -4.27
CA THR A 115 5.43 -16.55 -3.41
C THR A 115 4.86 -17.92 -3.78
N SER A 116 5.75 -18.90 -4.01
CA SER A 116 5.37 -20.27 -4.36
C SER A 116 5.55 -21.28 -3.22
N GLY A 117 5.81 -20.83 -1.98
CA GLY A 117 5.99 -21.73 -0.84
C GLY A 117 5.82 -21.07 0.52
N GLY A 118 5.54 -21.91 1.53
CA GLY A 118 5.26 -21.47 2.89
C GLY A 118 3.86 -20.88 3.05
N PHE A 119 3.62 -20.21 4.18
CA PHE A 119 2.29 -19.68 4.51
C PHE A 119 1.79 -18.60 3.53
N LEU A 120 2.70 -17.78 2.98
CA LEU A 120 2.30 -16.69 2.07
C LEU A 120 1.66 -17.20 0.78
N SER A 121 2.08 -18.37 0.26
CA SER A 121 1.47 -18.96 -0.94
C SER A 121 0.06 -19.49 -0.70
N THR A 122 -0.34 -19.72 0.55
CA THR A 122 -1.70 -20.17 0.90
C THR A 122 -2.57 -19.02 1.43
N LEU A 123 -2.05 -17.80 1.49
CA LEU A 123 -2.74 -16.67 2.10
C LEU A 123 -3.97 -16.25 1.29
N TRP A 124 -3.81 -16.10 -0.02
CA TRP A 124 -4.89 -15.73 -0.95
C TRP A 124 -5.08 -16.84 -1.98
N GLN A 125 -6.10 -17.67 -1.77
CA GLN A 125 -6.45 -18.78 -2.64
C GLN A 125 -7.66 -18.39 -3.50
N PHE A 126 -7.46 -17.39 -4.38
CA PHE A 126 -8.55 -16.92 -5.25
C PHE A 126 -8.84 -17.85 -6.43
N ASP A 127 -7.95 -18.81 -6.67
CA ASP A 127 -8.15 -19.85 -7.68
C ASP A 127 -9.20 -20.88 -7.24
N ASP A 128 -9.52 -20.94 -5.94
CA ASP A 128 -10.58 -21.79 -5.41
C ASP A 128 -11.93 -21.08 -5.46
N SER A 129 -12.95 -21.80 -5.94
CA SER A 129 -14.31 -21.29 -6.03
C SER A 129 -14.88 -21.00 -4.63
N THR A 130 -15.30 -19.76 -4.41
CA THR A 130 -16.02 -19.39 -3.17
C THR A 130 -17.38 -20.09 -3.03
N ILE A 131 -17.92 -20.66 -4.12
CA ILE A 131 -19.24 -21.32 -4.16
C ILE A 131 -19.12 -22.80 -3.74
N GLU A 132 -17.97 -23.43 -3.95
CA GLU A 132 -17.77 -24.85 -3.60
C GLU A 132 -17.53 -25.06 -2.10
N GLY A 133 -17.26 -23.99 -1.34
CA GLY A 133 -17.01 -24.07 0.10
C GLY A 133 -15.69 -24.74 0.42
N LEU A 134 -15.26 -24.66 1.69
CA LEU A 134 -14.15 -25.46 2.19
C LEU A 134 -14.60 -26.93 2.18
N LEU A 135 -14.28 -27.67 1.12
CA LEU A 135 -14.60 -29.09 0.98
C LEU A 135 -13.75 -30.01 1.88
N GLU A 136 -12.86 -29.46 2.70
CA GLU A 136 -12.00 -30.25 3.59
C GLU A 136 -11.99 -29.67 5.02
N LEU A 137 -13.06 -29.94 5.75
CA LEU A 137 -13.02 -30.03 7.20
C LEU A 137 -13.59 -31.40 7.60
N ASP A 138 -12.83 -32.45 7.31
CA ASP A 138 -13.04 -33.75 7.93
C ASP A 138 -12.55 -33.64 9.39
N PHE A 139 -13.50 -33.58 10.32
CA PHE A 139 -13.27 -33.80 11.76
C PHE A 139 -13.30 -35.29 12.10
#